data_AF-A0A8T3NHA0-F1
#
_entry.id   AF-A0A8T3NHA0-F1
#
_cell.length_a   1.000
_cell.length_b   1.000
_cell.length_c   1.000
_cell.angle_alpha   90.00
_cell.angle_beta   90.00
_cell.angle_gamma   90.00
#
_symmetry.space_group_name_H-M   'P 1'
#
loop_
_entity.id
_entity.type
_entity.pdbx_description
1 polymer ?
#
loop_
_entity_poly.entity_id
_entity_poly.type
_entity_poly.pdbx_seq_one_letter_code
_entity_poly.pdbx_strand_id
1 'polypeptide(L)'
;MKVEGSYTFDAPRDRVWSMLMKPEGLQACIPGCENLNTVGEDQYEAQMKVGVAAIRGSYKGKIRITDKVEPESYKLLVEGSGGPGFVRGEATIDLVDQGETTQVNVHGDGQVGGTVAGVGQRMLGGVAKMLMGQFFECLKKQL
;
A
#
# COMPACT_ATOMS: atom_id res chain seq x y z
N MET A 1 11.06 3.49 9.46
CA MET A 1 9.73 3.80 10.05
C MET A 1 8.93 2.54 9.90
N LYS A 2 8.54 1.93 11.01
CA LYS A 2 7.77 0.69 10.98
C LYS A 2 6.29 0.97 10.74
N VAL A 3 5.67 0.13 9.93
CA VAL A 3 4.26 0.20 9.58
C VAL A 3 3.70 -1.21 9.67
N GLU A 4 2.66 -1.40 10.48
CA GLU A 4 2.03 -2.70 10.68
C GLU A 4 0.51 -2.56 10.59
N GLY A 5 -0.15 -3.60 10.07
CA GLY A 5 -1.60 -3.66 9.94
C GLY A 5 -2.10 -5.08 9.76
N SER A 6 -3.35 -5.32 10.14
CA SER A 6 -4.02 -6.59 9.93
C SER A 6 -5.47 -6.31 9.53
N TYR A 7 -5.91 -6.94 8.45
CA TYR A 7 -7.20 -6.66 7.82
C TYR A 7 -7.88 -7.98 7.43
N THR A 8 -9.06 -8.23 8.00
CA THR A 8 -9.86 -9.42 7.67
C THR A 8 -10.78 -9.15 6.49
N PHE A 9 -10.82 -10.09 5.56
CA PHE A 9 -11.68 -10.12 4.39
C PHE A 9 -12.66 -11.29 4.49
N ASP A 10 -13.93 -11.04 4.23
CA ASP A 10 -14.99 -12.05 4.21
C ASP A 10 -15.00 -12.82 2.86
N ALA A 11 -13.85 -13.38 2.51
CA ALA A 11 -13.64 -14.13 1.29
C ALA A 11 -12.51 -15.18 1.44
N PRO A 12 -12.56 -16.28 0.67
CA PRO A 12 -11.48 -17.26 0.61
C PRO A 12 -10.16 -16.65 0.09
N ARG A 13 -9.04 -17.23 0.54
CA ARG A 13 -7.68 -16.72 0.30
C ARG A 13 -7.38 -16.45 -1.16
N ASP A 14 -7.76 -17.36 -2.05
CA ASP A 14 -7.51 -17.25 -3.50
C ASP A 14 -8.20 -16.02 -4.11
N ARG A 15 -9.40 -15.68 -3.61
CA ARG A 15 -10.16 -14.53 -4.10
C ARG A 15 -9.54 -13.22 -3.63
N VAL A 16 -9.09 -13.18 -2.37
CA VAL A 16 -8.36 -12.02 -1.80
C VAL A 16 -7.04 -11.83 -2.52
N TRP A 17 -6.27 -12.90 -2.73
CA TRP A 17 -5.04 -12.88 -3.51
C TRP A 17 -5.26 -12.32 -4.92
N SER A 18 -6.23 -12.89 -5.64
CA SER A 18 -6.58 -12.44 -7.01
C SER A 18 -6.97 -10.97 -7.06
N MET A 19 -7.63 -10.43 -6.03
CA MET A 19 -7.96 -9.01 -5.93
C MET A 19 -6.70 -8.16 -5.69
N LEU A 20 -5.82 -8.57 -4.78
CA LEU A 20 -4.57 -7.86 -4.48
C LEU A 20 -3.59 -7.82 -5.65
N MET A 21 -3.71 -8.76 -6.60
CA MET A 21 -2.90 -8.81 -7.82
C MET A 21 -3.50 -8.06 -9.01
N LYS A 22 -4.70 -7.46 -8.88
CA LYS A 22 -5.39 -6.74 -9.98
C LYS A 22 -5.14 -5.23 -9.93
N PRO A 23 -4.36 -4.66 -10.87
CA PRO A 23 -3.98 -3.25 -10.85
C PRO A 23 -5.19 -2.29 -10.84
N GLU A 24 -6.27 -2.63 -11.54
CA GLU A 24 -7.46 -1.78 -11.64
C GLU A 24 -8.16 -1.63 -10.28
N GLY A 25 -8.25 -2.72 -9.51
CA GLY A 25 -8.82 -2.70 -8.16
C GLY A 25 -7.95 -1.93 -7.18
N LEU A 26 -6.62 -2.11 -7.29
CA LEU A 26 -5.65 -1.37 -6.50
C LEU A 26 -5.75 0.14 -6.77
N GLN A 27 -5.76 0.57 -8.03
CA GLN A 27 -5.84 1.98 -8.40
C GLN A 27 -7.06 2.66 -7.78
N ALA A 28 -8.22 2.03 -7.88
CA ALA A 28 -9.47 2.58 -7.36
C ALA A 28 -9.47 2.75 -5.82
N CYS A 29 -8.63 1.99 -5.11
CA CYS A 29 -8.58 2.01 -3.66
C CYS A 29 -7.37 2.75 -3.06
N ILE A 30 -6.32 3.05 -3.84
CA ILE A 30 -5.19 3.84 -3.35
C ILE A 30 -5.65 5.30 -3.13
N PRO A 31 -5.64 5.83 -1.90
CA PRO A 31 -6.16 7.16 -1.63
C PRO A 31 -5.38 8.24 -2.38
N GLY A 32 -6.12 9.07 -3.13
CA GLY A 32 -5.54 10.15 -3.93
C GLY A 32 -4.80 9.68 -5.18
N CYS A 33 -4.90 8.40 -5.56
CA CYS A 33 -4.33 7.91 -6.81
C CYS A 33 -5.05 8.54 -8.01
N GLU A 34 -4.27 9.17 -8.89
CA GLU A 34 -4.76 9.74 -10.15
C GLU A 34 -4.56 8.76 -11.30
N ASN A 35 -3.49 7.95 -11.24
CA ASN A 35 -3.19 6.93 -12.24
C ASN A 35 -2.26 5.87 -11.64
N LEU A 36 -2.45 4.61 -12.02
CA LEU A 36 -1.56 3.48 -11.78
C LEU A 36 -1.28 2.77 -13.12
N ASN A 37 -0.08 2.95 -13.65
CA ASN A 37 0.30 2.34 -14.92
C ASN A 37 1.13 1.08 -14.67
N THR A 38 0.78 -0.02 -15.32
CA THR A 38 1.65 -1.20 -15.41
C THR A 38 2.80 -0.88 -16.36
N VAL A 39 4.03 -0.92 -15.86
CA VAL A 39 5.26 -0.60 -16.64
C VAL A 39 6.15 -1.83 -16.85
N GLY A 40 5.75 -2.97 -16.32
CA GLY A 40 6.41 -4.26 -16.49
C GLY A 40 5.66 -5.33 -15.69
N GLU A 41 6.12 -6.58 -15.79
CA GLU A 41 5.66 -7.65 -14.92
C GLU A 41 5.92 -7.25 -13.47
N ASP A 42 4.85 -7.20 -12.66
CA ASP A 42 4.90 -6.83 -11.25
C ASP A 42 5.49 -5.45 -10.95
N GLN A 43 5.48 -4.55 -11.94
CA GLN A 43 6.02 -3.20 -11.80
C GLN A 43 4.98 -2.17 -12.19
N TYR A 44 4.77 -1.20 -11.30
CA TYR A 44 3.77 -0.16 -11.46
C TYR A 44 4.34 1.22 -11.20
N GLU A 45 3.85 2.21 -11.93
CA GLU A 45 4.09 3.62 -11.67
C GLU A 45 2.78 4.33 -11.30
N ALA A 46 2.75 4.91 -10.10
CA ALA A 46 1.59 5.60 -9.57
C ALA A 46 1.79 7.12 -9.58
N GLN A 47 0.73 7.87 -9.82
CA GLN A 47 0.67 9.31 -9.54
C GLN A 47 -0.40 9.52 -8.48
N MET A 48 -0.08 10.30 -7.44
CA MET A 48 -0.99 10.52 -6.32
C MET A 48 -0.95 11.94 -5.77
N LYS A 49 -2.11 12.42 -5.33
CA LYS A 49 -2.29 13.68 -4.61
C LYS A 49 -2.75 13.39 -3.19
N VAL A 50 -1.87 13.68 -2.23
CA VAL A 50 -2.19 13.53 -0.80
C VAL A 50 -2.73 14.86 -0.28
N GLY A 51 -3.95 14.84 0.25
CA GLY A 51 -4.65 16.03 0.78
C GLY A 51 -4.40 16.33 2.26
N VAL A 52 -3.70 15.46 2.97
CA VAL A 52 -3.46 15.59 4.42
C VAL A 52 -2.55 16.79 4.68
N ALA A 53 -3.02 17.79 5.41
CA ALA A 53 -2.37 19.09 5.56
C ALA A 53 -0.86 19.01 5.89
N ALA A 54 -0.46 18.12 6.81
CA ALA A 54 0.94 17.95 7.23
C ALA A 54 1.87 17.42 6.11
N ILE A 55 1.33 16.68 5.15
CA ILE A 55 2.11 16.01 4.09
C ILE A 55 1.51 16.29 2.70
N ARG A 56 0.82 17.42 2.54
CA ARG A 56 0.06 17.72 1.34
C ARG A 56 1.01 17.85 0.14
N GLY A 57 0.69 17.19 -0.96
CA GLY A 57 1.50 17.29 -2.17
C GLY A 57 1.11 16.29 -3.25
N SER A 58 1.74 16.45 -4.40
CA SER A 58 1.72 15.48 -5.48
C SER A 58 2.98 14.63 -5.44
N TYR A 59 2.83 13.33 -5.63
CA TYR A 59 3.90 12.35 -5.60
C TYR A 59 3.81 11.42 -6.81
N LYS A 60 4.97 11.00 -7.29
CA LYS A 60 5.12 9.88 -8.22
C LYS A 60 5.72 8.70 -7.47
N GLY A 61 5.10 7.54 -7.61
CA GLY A 61 5.48 6.31 -6.97
C GLY A 61 5.91 5.25 -7.97
N LYS A 62 6.85 4.40 -7.58
CA LYS A 62 7.19 3.13 -8.22
C LYS A 62 6.88 2.02 -7.23
N ILE A 63 6.23 0.98 -7.70
CA ILE A 63 5.88 -0.20 -6.91
C ILE A 63 6.42 -1.41 -7.64
N ARG A 64 7.05 -2.32 -6.90
CA ARG A 64 7.43 -3.65 -7.39
C ARG A 64 6.88 -4.72 -6.47
N ILE A 65 6.33 -5.78 -7.03
CA ILE A 65 5.99 -7.00 -6.30
C ILE A 65 7.14 -8.00 -6.49
N THR A 66 7.61 -8.60 -5.41
CA THR A 66 8.70 -9.60 -5.41
C THR A 66 8.37 -10.75 -4.46
N ASP A 67 9.18 -11.81 -4.49
CA ASP A 67 9.11 -12.93 -3.54
C ASP A 67 7.70 -13.53 -3.40
N LYS A 68 6.97 -13.68 -4.51
CA LYS A 68 5.61 -14.24 -4.51
C LYS A 68 5.63 -15.71 -4.11
N VAL A 69 4.80 -16.04 -3.13
CA VAL A 69 4.40 -17.40 -2.77
C VAL A 69 2.88 -17.44 -2.91
N GLU A 70 2.37 -17.84 -4.07
CA GLU A 70 0.93 -17.82 -4.34
C GLU A 70 0.21 -18.98 -3.64
N PRO A 71 -0.93 -18.74 -2.94
CA PRO A 71 -1.64 -17.48 -2.66
C PRO A 71 -1.38 -16.95 -1.23
N GLU A 72 -0.17 -17.14 -0.71
CA GLU A 72 0.18 -16.98 0.70
C GLU A 72 0.84 -15.64 1.01
N SER A 73 1.82 -15.20 0.23
CA SER A 73 2.54 -13.97 0.55
C SER A 73 3.29 -13.37 -0.64
N TYR A 74 3.64 -12.10 -0.50
CA TYR A 74 4.52 -11.39 -1.41
C TYR A 74 5.17 -10.20 -0.70
N LYS A 75 6.24 -9.66 -1.31
CA LYS A 75 6.84 -8.40 -0.87
C LYS A 75 6.50 -7.27 -1.83
N LEU A 76 6.39 -6.07 -1.27
CA LEU A 76 6.28 -4.81 -1.97
C LEU A 76 7.55 -4.02 -1.77
N LEU A 77 8.14 -3.53 -2.86
CA LEU A 77 9.13 -2.46 -2.83
C LEU A 77 8.44 -1.20 -3.33
N VAL A 78 8.47 -0.14 -2.53
CA VAL A 78 7.80 1.12 -2.83
C VAL A 78 8.79 2.26 -2.75
N GLU A 79 8.87 3.04 -3.82
CA GLU A 79 9.56 4.32 -3.82
C GLU A 79 8.57 5.41 -4.22
N GLY A 80 8.56 6.54 -3.53
CA GLY A 80 7.72 7.68 -3.86
C GLY A 80 8.47 8.98 -3.70
N SER A 81 8.29 9.93 -4.60
CA SER A 81 8.91 11.24 -4.50
C SER A 81 7.98 12.34 -5.02
N GLY A 82 8.09 13.52 -4.44
CA GLY A 82 7.27 14.68 -4.75
C GLY A 82 7.89 15.95 -4.18
N GLY A 83 7.21 17.08 -4.37
CA GLY A 83 7.70 18.38 -3.89
C GLY A 83 8.09 18.38 -2.41
N PRO A 84 7.26 17.86 -1.49
CA PRO A 84 7.58 17.83 -0.05
C PRO A 84 8.68 16.85 0.37
N GLY A 85 9.10 15.91 -0.49
CA GLY A 85 10.11 14.92 -0.13
C GLY A 85 9.88 13.55 -0.77
N PHE A 86 10.41 12.52 -0.14
CA PHE A 86 10.37 11.15 -0.66
C PHE A 86 10.09 10.12 0.43
N VAL A 87 9.62 8.95 -0.02
CA VAL A 87 9.53 7.71 0.75
C VAL A 87 10.24 6.60 -0.02
N ARG A 88 10.94 5.72 0.70
CA ARG A 88 11.38 4.41 0.20
C ARG A 88 11.06 3.39 1.25
N GLY A 89 10.51 2.26 0.88
CA GLY A 89 10.21 1.22 1.85
C GLY A 89 9.93 -0.11 1.20
N GLU A 90 9.87 -1.10 2.06
CA GLU A 90 9.48 -2.44 1.73
C GLU A 90 8.41 -2.93 2.70
N ALA A 91 7.54 -3.82 2.23
CA ALA A 91 6.56 -4.48 3.08
C ALA A 91 6.38 -5.93 2.68
N THR A 92 6.23 -6.81 3.66
CA THR A 92 5.71 -8.16 3.47
C THR A 92 4.20 -8.13 3.65
N ILE A 93 3.49 -8.78 2.74
CA ILE A 93 2.05 -9.01 2.79
C ILE A 93 1.83 -10.51 2.94
N ASP A 94 1.19 -10.93 4.02
CA ASP A 94 0.91 -12.33 4.34
C ASP A 94 -0.60 -12.56 4.42
N LEU A 95 -1.11 -13.56 3.71
CA LEU A 95 -2.50 -13.98 3.65
C LEU A 95 -2.67 -15.26 4.47
N VAL A 96 -3.32 -15.13 5.63
CA VAL A 96 -3.63 -16.24 6.52
C VAL A 96 -5.06 -16.71 6.24
N ASP A 97 -5.18 -17.95 5.79
CA ASP A 97 -6.47 -18.62 5.58
C ASP A 97 -7.15 -18.91 6.93
N GLN A 98 -8.42 -18.51 7.07
CA GLN A 98 -9.27 -18.79 8.22
C GLN A 98 -10.58 -19.47 7.80
N GLY A 99 -10.56 -20.21 6.69
CA GLY A 99 -11.70 -20.94 6.15
C GLY A 99 -12.56 -20.05 5.26
N GLU A 100 -13.62 -19.45 5.82
CA GLU A 100 -14.52 -18.56 5.06
C GLU A 100 -13.97 -17.14 4.92
N THR A 101 -12.98 -16.78 5.75
CA THR A 101 -12.35 -15.46 5.77
C THR A 101 -10.85 -15.57 5.58
N THR A 102 -10.23 -14.46 5.19
CA THR A 102 -8.78 -14.35 5.04
C THR A 102 -8.29 -13.15 5.83
N GLN A 103 -7.25 -13.35 6.65
CA GLN A 103 -6.57 -12.26 7.32
C GLN A 103 -5.34 -11.84 6.51
N VAL A 104 -5.28 -10.57 6.11
CA VAL A 104 -4.12 -9.97 5.44
C VAL A 104 -3.30 -9.20 6.47
N ASN A 105 -2.09 -9.67 6.73
CA ASN A 105 -1.11 -9.02 7.59
C ASN A 105 -0.12 -8.22 6.73
N VAL A 106 0.21 -7.02 7.20
CA VAL A 106 1.14 -6.11 6.55
C VAL A 106 2.24 -5.77 7.53
N HIS A 107 3.48 -6.02 7.15
CA HIS A 107 4.67 -5.68 7.91
C HIS A 107 5.64 -4.90 7.03
N GLY A 108 5.81 -3.61 7.30
CA GLY A 108 6.66 -2.75 6.49
C GLY A 108 7.66 -1.94 7.28
N ASP A 109 8.77 -1.62 6.62
CA ASP A 109 9.71 -0.59 7.03
C ASP A 109 9.95 0.38 5.88
N GLY A 110 10.15 1.65 6.20
CA GLY A 110 10.49 2.65 5.21
C GLY A 110 11.22 3.86 5.77
N GLN A 111 11.95 4.51 4.90
CA GLN A 111 12.60 5.78 5.11
C GLN A 111 11.76 6.90 4.50
N VAL A 112 11.65 8.02 5.22
CA VAL A 112 11.05 9.26 4.73
C VAL A 112 12.11 10.35 4.81
N GLY A 113 12.23 11.17 3.77
CA GLY A 113 13.18 12.28 3.70
C GLY A 113 12.60 13.51 3.02
N GLY A 114 13.34 14.63 3.09
CA GLY A 114 12.86 15.94 2.64
C GLY A 114 12.15 16.72 3.74
N THR A 115 11.44 17.79 3.37
CA THR A 115 10.75 18.65 4.35
C THR A 115 9.63 17.91 5.08
N VAL A 116 9.00 16.93 4.41
CA VAL A 116 7.97 16.06 4.99
C VAL A 116 8.50 15.22 6.16
N ALA A 117 9.79 14.90 6.23
CA ALA A 117 10.36 14.17 7.36
C ALA A 117 10.34 15.00 8.66
N GLY A 118 10.30 16.34 8.54
CA GLY A 118 10.26 17.27 9.66
C GLY A 118 8.97 17.26 10.47
N VAL A 119 7.88 16.64 9.97
CA VAL A 119 6.60 16.55 10.69
C VAL A 119 6.64 15.56 11.87
N GLY A 120 7.69 14.75 11.94
CA GLY A 120 7.94 13.81 13.03
C GLY A 120 7.32 12.43 12.82
N GLN A 121 7.97 11.41 13.40
CA GLN A 121 7.62 9.99 13.20
C GLN A 121 6.19 9.64 13.63
N ARG A 122 5.70 10.25 14.72
CA ARG A 122 4.33 9.99 15.23
C ARG A 122 3.26 10.42 14.24
N MET A 123 3.42 11.61 13.63
CA MET A 123 2.48 12.12 12.64
C MET A 123 2.54 11.27 11.36
N LEU A 124 3.74 10.98 10.86
CA LEU A 124 3.93 10.13 9.68
C LEU A 124 3.30 8.74 9.86
N GLY A 125 3.54 8.10 11.00
CA GLY A 125 2.93 6.80 11.31
C GLY A 125 1.41 6.85 11.38
N GLY A 126 0.84 7.93 11.94
CA GLY A 126 -0.61 8.14 11.97
C GLY A 126 -1.21 8.28 10.57
N VAL A 127 -0.56 9.04 9.68
CA VAL A 127 -1.01 9.18 8.29
C VAL A 127 -0.86 7.87 7.51
N ALA A 128 0.25 7.16 7.67
CA ALA A 128 0.46 5.85 7.04
C ALA A 128 -0.65 4.86 7.44
N LYS A 129 -0.96 4.76 8.75
CA LYS A 129 -2.04 3.90 9.25
C LYS A 129 -3.41 4.30 8.69
N MET A 130 -3.69 5.60 8.61
CA MET A 130 -4.94 6.10 8.03
C MET A 130 -5.07 5.73 6.55
N LEU A 131 -4.02 5.95 5.75
CA LEU A 131 -4.03 5.65 4.32
C LEU A 131 -4.17 4.14 4.04
N MET A 132 -3.47 3.30 4.80
CA MET A 132 -3.66 1.84 4.70
C MET A 132 -5.09 1.43 5.09
N GLY A 133 -5.62 2.00 6.17
CA GLY A 133 -7.00 1.73 6.58
C GLY A 133 -8.00 2.06 5.47
N GLN A 134 -7.88 3.23 4.83
CA GLN A 134 -8.73 3.62 3.70
C GLN A 134 -8.60 2.66 2.51
N PHE A 135 -7.37 2.26 2.18
CA PHE A 135 -7.09 1.33 1.09
C PHE A 135 -7.75 -0.03 1.32
N PHE A 136 -7.52 -0.65 2.48
CA PHE A 136 -8.07 -1.98 2.78
C PHE A 136 -9.59 -1.95 2.97
N GLU A 137 -10.15 -0.89 3.57
CA GLU A 137 -11.61 -0.73 3.65
C GLU A 137 -12.27 -0.54 2.28
N CYS A 138 -11.59 0.11 1.33
CA CYS A 138 -12.06 0.17 -0.05
C CYS A 138 -12.02 -1.21 -0.71
N LEU A 139 -10.91 -1.95 -0.58
CA LEU A 139 -10.77 -3.28 -1.18
C LEU A 139 -11.80 -4.27 -0.66
N LYS A 140 -12.10 -4.26 0.64
CA LYS A 140 -13.16 -5.11 1.23
C LYS A 140 -14.51 -4.92 0.54
N LYS A 141 -14.81 -3.71 0.06
CA LYS A 141 -16.06 -3.41 -0.66
C LYS A 141 -16.06 -3.85 -2.12
N GLN A 142 -14.90 -4.22 -2.67
CA GLN A 142 -14.77 -4.74 -4.03
C GLN A 142 -14.87 -6.27 -4.10
N LEU A 143 -14.93 -6.94 -2.95
CA LEU A 143 -15.09 -8.39 -2.85
C LEU A 143 -16.55 -8.83 -2.83
#